data_AF-A0A397XZS6-F1
#
_entry.id   AF-A0A397XZS6-F1
#
_cell.length_a   1.000
_cell.length_b   1.000
_cell.length_c   1.000
_cell.angle_alpha   90.00
_cell.angle_beta   90.00
_cell.angle_gamma   90.00
#
_symmetry.space_group_name_H-M   'P 1'
#
loop_
_entity.id
_entity.type
_entity.pdbx_description
1 polymer ?
#
loop_
_entity_poly.entity_id
_entity_poly.type
_entity_poly.pdbx_seq_one_letter_code
_entity_poly.pdbx_strand_id
1 'polypeptide(L)'
;MFLGPSPPHTPLLNRRNNHRPPHATVSSALPDLFLAAFSLLFLWSSDKLARFASAQSLSDWLESRLPSDSFAAWGVKPGTKNVHNLWLELSDGETSLADSTPPVRTVNVVTVRVIGEDGKVLVESHQELSDGSVRERFRPLSEKMKPEETPDEAVFRAIKEELGSIFNGENDVGERIKILPGTYSRRVEERNSLSYPGLPARYALHSVDATVRGLPEEDFCTEEKEYGGESKEDSEETRAVGKAVTVKRHYWKWVFWPHRSKSRLVTCWHVSVFCPWRC
;
A
#
# COMPACT_ATOMS: atom_id res chain seq x y z
N MET A 1 28.93 19.01 -67.11
CA MET A 1 30.03 19.57 -67.93
C MET A 1 29.55 20.92 -68.43
N PHE A 2 30.04 22.11 -68.09
CA PHE A 2 31.24 22.63 -67.40
C PHE A 2 30.91 24.06 -66.88
N LEU A 3 31.26 24.34 -65.61
CA LEU A 3 31.93 25.54 -65.05
C LEU A 3 31.60 26.95 -65.60
N GLY A 4 31.02 27.87 -64.81
CA GLY A 4 31.73 28.87 -63.96
C GLY A 4 31.57 30.29 -64.55
N PRO A 5 31.91 31.43 -63.90
CA PRO A 5 32.59 31.62 -62.61
C PRO A 5 31.94 32.65 -61.64
N SER A 6 32.50 32.75 -60.42
CA SER A 6 32.41 33.89 -59.47
C SER A 6 33.79 34.60 -59.40
N PRO A 7 34.05 35.65 -58.57
CA PRO A 7 33.35 36.87 -58.13
C PRO A 7 34.20 38.15 -58.53
N PRO A 8 34.05 39.35 -57.90
CA PRO A 8 34.99 39.70 -56.82
C PRO A 8 34.47 40.68 -55.72
N HIS A 9 35.40 40.99 -54.81
CA HIS A 9 35.39 41.57 -53.46
C HIS A 9 35.07 43.09 -53.27
N THR A 10 34.47 43.39 -52.10
CA THR A 10 34.55 44.56 -51.14
C THR A 10 35.31 45.86 -51.48
N PRO A 11 34.89 47.06 -50.97
CA PRO A 11 35.39 47.56 -49.65
C PRO A 11 34.47 48.50 -48.80
N LEU A 12 35.03 48.80 -47.61
CA LEU A 12 34.62 49.47 -46.36
C LEU A 12 34.21 50.96 -46.40
N LEU A 13 33.40 51.41 -45.41
CA LEU A 13 33.55 52.65 -44.57
C LEU A 13 32.26 52.87 -43.72
N ASN A 14 32.22 52.55 -42.43
CA ASN A 14 32.61 53.32 -41.23
C ASN A 14 31.87 54.67 -41.01
N ARG A 15 30.97 54.73 -40.01
CA ARG A 15 30.72 55.96 -39.24
C ARG A 15 30.27 55.65 -37.81
N ARG A 16 31.16 55.99 -36.87
CA ARG A 16 30.98 56.09 -35.41
C ARG A 16 29.76 56.93 -35.03
N ASN A 17 29.12 56.58 -33.91
CA ASN A 17 29.05 57.48 -32.76
C ASN A 17 28.79 56.72 -31.46
N ASN A 18 29.70 56.89 -30.51
CA ASN A 18 29.56 56.58 -29.10
C ASN A 18 28.48 57.47 -28.49
N HIS A 19 27.71 56.97 -27.52
CA HIS A 19 27.46 57.61 -26.21
C HIS A 19 26.77 56.63 -25.25
N ARG A 20 27.29 56.56 -24.03
CA ARG A 20 26.82 55.90 -22.80
C ARG A 20 27.04 56.95 -21.68
N PRO A 21 26.48 56.88 -20.45
CA PRO A 21 25.25 56.26 -19.90
C PRO A 21 24.36 57.39 -19.25
N PRO A 22 23.38 57.16 -18.33
CA PRO A 22 23.56 56.54 -17.00
C PRO A 22 22.48 55.53 -16.59
N HIS A 23 22.79 54.85 -15.49
CA HIS A 23 22.02 53.84 -14.78
C HIS A 23 20.61 54.30 -14.38
N ALA A 24 19.63 53.40 -14.53
CA ALA A 24 18.40 53.41 -13.76
C ALA A 24 18.08 51.96 -13.34
N THR A 25 18.20 51.72 -12.05
CA THR A 25 17.87 50.50 -11.32
C THR A 25 16.35 50.30 -11.39
N VAL A 26 15.88 49.32 -12.16
CA VAL A 26 14.46 48.92 -12.13
C VAL A 26 14.35 47.78 -11.11
N SER A 27 13.83 48.15 -9.95
CA SER A 27 13.36 47.26 -8.89
C SER A 27 12.29 46.32 -9.44
N SER A 28 12.63 45.04 -9.60
CA SER A 28 11.68 43.98 -9.94
C SER A 28 10.98 43.50 -8.65
N ALA A 29 10.04 44.29 -8.17
CA ALA A 29 9.06 43.83 -7.17
C ALA A 29 7.95 43.05 -7.90
N LEU A 30 8.15 41.74 -8.04
CA LEU A 30 7.04 40.81 -8.32
C LEU A 30 6.31 40.55 -6.99
N PRO A 31 4.98 40.57 -6.94
CA PRO A 31 4.25 40.41 -5.68
C PRO A 31 4.31 38.98 -5.15
N ASP A 32 4.61 38.88 -3.86
CA ASP A 32 4.62 37.71 -2.96
C ASP A 32 3.26 36.97 -2.89
N LEU A 33 2.83 36.34 -3.98
CA LEU A 33 1.66 35.45 -4.00
C LEU A 33 1.97 34.01 -4.42
N PHE A 34 3.17 33.74 -4.95
CA PHE A 34 3.57 32.38 -5.31
C PHE A 34 4.29 31.61 -4.18
N LEU A 35 4.82 32.30 -3.17
CA LEU A 35 5.49 31.66 -2.02
C LEU A 35 4.54 31.36 -0.84
N ALA A 36 3.41 32.07 -0.72
CA ALA A 36 2.40 31.75 0.31
C ALA A 36 1.59 30.48 -0.02
N ALA A 37 1.35 30.20 -1.31
CA ALA A 37 0.65 28.97 -1.73
C ALA A 37 1.52 27.72 -1.59
N PHE A 38 2.85 27.84 -1.74
CA PHE A 38 3.77 26.75 -1.43
C PHE A 38 3.90 26.50 0.07
N SER A 39 3.79 27.53 0.92
CA SER A 39 3.80 27.34 2.38
C SER A 39 2.48 26.73 2.93
N LEU A 40 1.32 27.01 2.32
CA LEU A 40 0.04 26.42 2.73
C LEU A 40 -0.20 25.00 2.19
N LEU A 41 0.47 24.60 1.10
CA LEU A 41 0.50 23.21 0.64
C LEU A 41 1.49 22.35 1.45
N PHE A 42 2.56 22.94 1.99
CA PHE A 42 3.45 22.27 2.95
C PHE A 42 2.90 22.19 4.37
N LEU A 43 1.92 23.02 4.74
CA LEU A 43 1.21 22.92 6.03
C LEU A 43 0.04 21.92 6.01
N TRP A 44 -0.53 21.58 4.84
CA TRP A 44 -1.55 20.53 4.78
C TRP A 44 -0.92 19.12 4.72
N SER A 45 0.20 18.96 4.03
CA SER A 45 0.81 17.63 3.85
C SER A 45 1.66 17.15 5.02
N SER A 46 2.10 18.03 5.92
CA SER A 46 3.00 17.66 7.03
C SER A 46 2.30 17.26 8.33
N ASP A 47 0.99 17.52 8.48
CA ASP A 47 0.23 17.21 9.71
C ASP A 47 -0.15 15.72 9.84
N LYS A 48 0.01 14.92 8.78
CA LYS A 48 -0.28 13.48 8.84
C LYS A 48 0.85 12.66 9.44
N LEU A 49 2.08 13.16 9.47
CA LEU A 49 3.25 12.32 9.69
C LEU A 49 3.59 12.01 11.16
N ALA A 50 2.96 12.66 12.15
CA ALA A 50 3.19 12.27 13.55
C ALA A 50 2.08 12.75 14.49
N ARG A 51 0.83 12.30 14.30
CA ARG A 51 -0.18 12.47 15.35
C ARG A 51 0.28 11.83 16.67
N PHE A 52 1.09 10.78 16.59
CA PHE A 52 1.62 10.04 17.73
C PHE A 52 3.14 9.90 17.59
N ALA A 53 3.90 10.54 18.48
CA ALA A 53 5.36 10.50 18.46
C ALA A 53 5.94 9.13 18.88
N SER A 54 5.15 8.31 19.56
CA SER A 54 5.54 6.96 20.01
C SER A 54 4.34 6.04 20.16
N ALA A 55 4.59 4.72 20.20
CA ALA A 55 3.56 3.72 20.49
C ALA A 55 2.88 3.97 21.86
N GLN A 56 3.60 4.52 22.85
CA GLN A 56 3.00 4.87 24.14
C GLN A 56 2.00 6.04 24.00
N SER A 57 2.35 7.10 23.26
CA SER A 57 1.42 8.21 23.04
C SER A 57 0.15 7.80 22.30
N LEU A 58 0.26 6.79 21.41
CA LEU A 58 -0.90 6.16 20.78
C LEU A 58 -1.72 5.35 21.79
N SER A 59 -1.06 4.56 22.66
CA SER A 59 -1.73 3.78 23.71
C SER A 59 -2.56 4.68 24.62
N ASP A 60 -1.96 5.73 25.18
CA ASP A 60 -2.61 6.67 26.10
C ASP A 60 -3.85 7.31 25.44
N TRP A 61 -3.76 7.63 24.16
CA TRP A 61 -4.87 8.18 23.39
C TRP A 61 -6.00 7.17 23.17
N LEU A 62 -5.68 5.89 22.94
CA LEU A 62 -6.65 4.82 22.72
C LEU A 62 -7.34 4.36 24.00
N GLU A 63 -6.64 4.34 25.14
CA GLU A 63 -7.17 3.88 26.44
C GLU A 63 -8.44 4.61 26.86
N SER A 64 -8.49 5.92 26.61
CA SER A 64 -9.66 6.75 26.93
C SER A 64 -10.84 6.59 25.96
N ARG A 65 -10.66 5.87 24.84
CA ARG A 65 -11.60 5.86 23.70
C ARG A 65 -12.07 4.46 23.27
N LEU A 66 -11.39 3.41 23.71
CA LEU A 66 -11.74 2.03 23.40
C LEU A 66 -12.27 1.30 24.65
N PRO A 67 -13.15 0.29 24.49
CA PRO A 67 -13.55 -0.57 25.60
C PRO A 67 -12.32 -1.30 26.19
N SER A 68 -12.09 -1.17 27.49
CA SER A 68 -10.89 -1.69 28.18
C SER A 68 -10.67 -3.19 27.93
N ASP A 69 -11.72 -4.02 28.00
CA ASP A 69 -11.62 -5.46 27.76
C ASP A 69 -11.16 -5.79 26.32
N SER A 70 -11.59 -4.99 25.35
CA SER A 70 -11.20 -5.19 23.95
C SER A 70 -9.78 -4.73 23.68
N PHE A 71 -9.38 -3.60 24.27
CA PHE A 71 -8.03 -3.06 24.12
C PHE A 71 -6.98 -3.93 24.83
N ALA A 72 -7.29 -4.44 26.02
CA ALA A 72 -6.42 -5.35 26.77
C ALA A 72 -6.14 -6.68 26.03
N ALA A 73 -6.98 -7.06 25.06
CA ALA A 73 -6.77 -8.27 24.26
C ALA A 73 -5.66 -8.13 23.20
N TRP A 74 -5.22 -6.91 22.87
CA TRP A 74 -4.27 -6.64 21.79
C TRP A 74 -2.88 -7.19 22.10
N GLY A 75 -2.38 -8.09 21.23
CA GLY A 75 -1.08 -8.76 21.43
C GLY A 75 -1.09 -9.85 22.51
N VAL A 76 -2.24 -10.08 23.16
CA VAL A 76 -2.43 -11.15 24.16
C VAL A 76 -3.27 -12.28 23.56
N LYS A 77 -4.37 -11.95 22.87
CA LYS A 77 -5.23 -12.93 22.23
C LYS A 77 -4.62 -13.37 20.88
N PRO A 78 -4.58 -14.68 20.57
CA PRO A 78 -4.09 -15.16 19.28
C PRO A 78 -4.75 -14.46 18.08
N GLY A 79 -3.93 -14.12 17.08
CA GLY A 79 -4.37 -13.44 15.86
C GLY A 79 -4.61 -11.93 15.99
N THR A 80 -4.46 -11.36 17.19
CA THR A 80 -4.49 -9.90 17.40
C THR A 80 -3.11 -9.29 17.26
N LYS A 81 -3.08 -8.03 16.80
CA LYS A 81 -1.88 -7.20 16.75
C LYS A 81 -1.82 -6.35 18.01
N ASN A 82 -0.62 -5.91 18.37
CA ASN A 82 -0.39 -5.02 19.52
C ASN A 82 -0.36 -3.53 19.10
N VAL A 83 -0.30 -2.62 20.07
CA VAL A 83 -0.25 -1.16 19.82
C VAL A 83 0.95 -0.74 18.95
N HIS A 84 2.09 -1.41 19.09
CA HIS A 84 3.28 -1.10 18.28
C HIS A 84 3.03 -1.37 16.80
N ASN A 85 2.33 -2.45 16.45
CA ASN A 85 1.94 -2.72 15.06
C ASN A 85 1.06 -1.60 14.50
N LEU A 86 0.09 -1.11 15.28
CA LEU A 86 -0.80 -0.03 14.81
C LEU A 86 -0.02 1.28 14.65
N TRP A 87 0.91 1.56 15.56
CA TRP A 87 1.77 2.73 15.47
C TRP A 87 2.63 2.69 14.20
N LEU A 88 3.28 1.56 13.89
CA LEU A 88 4.04 1.39 12.63
C LEU A 88 3.14 1.58 11.40
N GLU A 89 1.96 0.93 11.38
CA GLU A 89 0.98 1.10 10.29
C GLU A 89 0.51 2.55 10.09
N LEU A 90 0.55 3.39 11.13
CA LEU A 90 0.22 4.82 11.06
C LEU A 90 1.43 5.63 10.59
N SER A 91 2.62 5.33 11.12
CA SER A 91 3.89 5.97 10.74
C SER A 91 4.21 5.75 9.27
N ASP A 92 3.98 4.54 8.77
CA ASP A 92 4.17 4.16 7.36
C ASP A 92 3.06 4.68 6.44
N GLY A 93 2.02 5.30 7.00
CA GLY A 93 0.88 5.83 6.26
C GLY A 93 -0.03 4.78 5.63
N GLU A 94 0.18 3.49 5.92
CA GLU A 94 -0.67 2.39 5.45
C GLU A 94 -2.10 2.47 6.02
N THR A 95 -2.24 3.14 7.17
CA THR A 95 -3.52 3.32 7.86
C THR A 95 -3.67 4.75 8.38
N SER A 96 -4.91 5.13 8.68
CA SER A 96 -5.21 6.41 9.34
C SER A 96 -6.31 6.22 10.39
N LEU A 97 -6.34 7.10 11.39
CA LEU A 97 -7.38 7.11 12.42
C LEU A 97 -8.21 8.39 12.33
N ALA A 98 -9.52 8.22 12.22
CA ALA A 98 -10.47 9.33 12.38
C ALA A 98 -10.64 9.64 13.87
N ASP A 99 -10.52 10.92 14.24
CA ASP A 99 -10.70 11.41 15.60
C ASP A 99 -12.17 11.35 16.02
N SER A 100 -12.59 10.17 16.44
CA SER A 100 -13.95 9.83 16.90
C SER A 100 -13.84 8.94 18.14
N THR A 101 -14.98 8.61 18.76
CA THR A 101 -15.04 7.77 19.96
C THR A 101 -16.11 6.69 19.78
N PRO A 102 -15.74 5.42 19.51
CA PRO A 102 -14.37 4.94 19.28
C PRO A 102 -13.79 5.49 17.95
N PRO A 103 -12.46 5.61 17.83
CA PRO A 103 -11.82 6.05 16.60
C PRO A 103 -12.01 5.02 15.47
N VAL A 104 -12.07 5.50 14.22
CA VAL A 104 -12.25 4.64 13.04
C VAL A 104 -10.95 4.52 12.27
N ARG A 105 -10.42 3.30 12.15
CA ARG A 105 -9.22 2.99 11.37
C ARG A 105 -9.57 2.85 9.89
N THR A 106 -8.98 3.66 9.02
CA THR A 106 -9.14 3.53 7.57
C THR A 106 -7.94 2.81 6.97
N VAL A 107 -8.21 1.83 6.09
CA VAL A 107 -7.19 1.05 5.37
C VAL A 107 -7.56 0.96 3.90
N ASN A 108 -6.61 1.20 3.00
CA ASN A 108 -6.75 0.91 1.58
C ASN A 108 -6.13 -0.46 1.31
N VAL A 109 -6.88 -1.34 0.66
CA VAL A 109 -6.46 -2.72 0.41
C VAL A 109 -6.72 -3.06 -1.05
N VAL A 110 -5.69 -3.55 -1.74
CA VAL A 110 -5.84 -4.15 -3.05
C VAL A 110 -6.23 -5.62 -2.88
N THR A 111 -7.20 -6.08 -3.66
CA THR A 111 -7.63 -7.48 -3.71
C THR A 111 -7.49 -7.97 -5.14
N VAL A 112 -6.57 -8.90 -5.35
CA VAL A 112 -6.25 -9.43 -6.67
C VAL A 112 -6.89 -10.80 -6.84
N ARG A 113 -7.85 -10.92 -7.76
CA ARG A 113 -8.30 -12.23 -8.22
C ARG A 113 -7.34 -12.71 -9.31
N VAL A 114 -6.41 -13.57 -8.93
CA VAL A 114 -5.55 -14.25 -9.90
C VAL A 114 -6.36 -15.37 -10.55
N ILE A 115 -6.60 -15.23 -11.86
CA ILE A 115 -7.41 -16.16 -12.66
C ILE A 115 -6.49 -17.18 -13.32
N GLY A 116 -6.73 -18.46 -13.05
CA GLY A 116 -6.05 -19.59 -13.68
C GLY A 116 -6.56 -19.88 -15.08
N GLU A 117 -5.85 -20.71 -15.83
CA GLU A 117 -6.23 -21.06 -17.21
C GLU A 117 -7.57 -21.81 -17.31
N ASP A 118 -7.94 -22.55 -16.26
CA ASP A 118 -9.21 -23.26 -16.11
C ASP A 118 -10.36 -22.38 -15.57
N GLY A 119 -10.11 -21.07 -15.41
CA GLY A 119 -11.07 -20.11 -14.88
C GLY A 119 -11.24 -20.15 -13.35
N LYS A 120 -10.47 -20.98 -12.63
CA LYS A 120 -10.43 -20.92 -11.17
C LYS A 120 -9.73 -19.65 -10.69
N VAL A 121 -9.97 -19.30 -9.44
CA VAL A 121 -9.35 -18.16 -8.77
C VAL A 121 -8.42 -18.66 -7.69
N LEU A 122 -7.22 -18.09 -7.63
CA LEU A 122 -6.29 -18.35 -6.55
C LEU A 122 -6.78 -17.67 -5.26
N VAL A 123 -6.91 -18.46 -4.20
CA VAL A 123 -7.26 -17.96 -2.86
C VAL A 123 -6.21 -18.37 -1.86
N GLU A 124 -5.90 -17.45 -0.96
CA GLU A 124 -5.18 -17.73 0.26
C GLU A 124 -6.11 -18.48 1.20
N SER A 125 -5.83 -19.76 1.44
CA SER A 125 -6.61 -20.60 2.35
C SER A 125 -6.32 -20.22 3.80
N HIS A 126 -5.05 -20.29 4.20
CA HIS A 126 -4.56 -19.97 5.53
C HIS A 126 -3.13 -19.44 5.47
N GLN A 127 -2.69 -18.87 6.59
CA GLN A 127 -1.32 -18.43 6.80
C GLN A 127 -0.74 -19.08 8.06
N GLU A 128 0.57 -19.31 8.06
CA GLU A 128 1.37 -19.64 9.24
C GLU A 128 2.09 -18.38 9.72
N LEU A 129 1.94 -18.03 10.99
CA LEU A 129 2.56 -16.85 11.61
C LEU A 129 3.90 -17.19 12.29
N SER A 130 4.67 -16.17 12.63
CA SER A 130 6.00 -16.33 13.24
C SER A 130 5.99 -17.03 14.59
N ASP A 131 4.88 -16.93 15.32
CA ASP A 131 4.59 -17.61 16.60
C ASP A 131 4.07 -19.06 16.42
N GLY A 132 4.01 -19.57 15.19
CA GLY A 132 3.51 -20.90 14.85
C GLY A 132 1.98 -21.02 14.80
N SER A 133 1.25 -19.93 15.07
CA SER A 133 -0.21 -19.96 14.95
C SER A 133 -0.67 -19.94 13.49
N VAL A 134 -1.83 -20.56 13.23
CA VAL A 134 -2.44 -20.61 11.90
C VAL A 134 -3.67 -19.71 11.85
N ARG A 135 -3.79 -18.96 10.76
CA ARG A 135 -4.93 -18.06 10.53
C ARG A 135 -5.59 -18.33 9.19
N GLU A 136 -6.82 -18.82 9.25
CA GLU A 136 -7.71 -18.97 8.11
C GLU A 136 -8.04 -17.63 7.42
N ARG A 137 -8.09 -17.64 6.09
CA ARG A 137 -8.28 -16.46 5.25
C ARG A 137 -9.35 -16.63 4.19
N PHE A 138 -9.32 -17.74 3.45
CA PHE A 138 -10.25 -18.10 2.37
C PHE A 138 -10.62 -16.93 1.43
N ARG A 139 -9.62 -16.15 1.01
CA ARG A 139 -9.84 -14.93 0.23
C ARG A 139 -8.79 -14.79 -0.87
N PRO A 140 -9.08 -14.02 -1.94
CA PRO A 140 -8.06 -13.70 -2.92
C PRO A 140 -6.89 -12.93 -2.28
N LEU A 141 -5.74 -12.92 -2.95
CA LEU A 141 -4.55 -12.16 -2.54
C LEU A 141 -4.97 -10.73 -2.17
N SER A 142 -4.70 -10.34 -0.93
CA SER A 142 -5.23 -9.12 -0.33
C SER A 142 -4.12 -8.40 0.43
N GLU A 143 -3.69 -7.27 -0.11
CA GLU A 143 -2.53 -6.56 0.41
C GLU A 143 -2.85 -5.09 0.71
N LYS A 144 -2.29 -4.55 1.79
CA LYS A 144 -2.46 -3.12 2.11
C LYS A 144 -1.76 -2.30 1.03
N MET A 145 -2.39 -1.22 0.59
CA MET A 145 -1.76 -0.29 -0.35
C MET A 145 -0.79 0.62 0.41
N LYS A 146 0.37 0.90 -0.19
CA LYS A 146 1.30 1.91 0.33
C LYS A 146 0.77 3.32 0.04
N PRO A 147 1.22 4.35 0.77
CA PRO A 147 0.86 5.73 0.44
C PRO A 147 1.19 6.05 -1.02
N GLU A 148 0.29 6.80 -1.66
CA GLU A 148 0.45 7.31 -3.04
C GLU A 148 0.48 6.24 -4.15
N GLU A 149 0.40 4.95 -3.81
CA GLU A 149 0.36 3.85 -4.76
C GLU A 149 -0.98 3.79 -5.52
N THR A 150 -0.93 3.63 -6.84
CA THR A 150 -2.12 3.32 -7.64
C THR A 150 -2.56 1.87 -7.42
N PRO A 151 -3.84 1.51 -7.68
CA PRO A 151 -4.28 0.11 -7.57
C PRO A 151 -3.44 -0.86 -8.41
N ASP A 152 -3.00 -0.44 -9.59
CA ASP A 152 -2.22 -1.30 -10.49
C ASP A 152 -0.80 -1.53 -9.93
N GLU A 153 -0.12 -0.49 -9.46
CA GLU A 153 1.18 -0.62 -8.78
C GLU A 153 1.08 -1.55 -7.56
N ALA A 154 0.02 -1.40 -6.77
CA ALA A 154 -0.27 -2.27 -5.64
C ALA A 154 -0.50 -3.73 -6.06
N VAL A 155 -1.17 -3.99 -7.19
CA VAL A 155 -1.31 -5.35 -7.75
C VAL A 155 0.06 -5.95 -8.06
N PHE A 156 0.91 -5.22 -8.80
CA PHE A 156 2.23 -5.71 -9.18
C PHE A 156 3.11 -5.99 -7.96
N ARG A 157 3.13 -5.07 -6.99
CA ARG A 157 3.87 -5.23 -5.75
C ARG A 157 3.36 -6.43 -4.96
N ALA A 158 2.05 -6.52 -4.73
CA ALA A 158 1.47 -7.59 -3.93
C ALA A 158 1.73 -8.97 -4.53
N ILE A 159 1.58 -9.14 -5.85
CA ILE A 159 1.94 -10.41 -6.52
C ILE A 159 3.44 -10.71 -6.38
N LYS A 160 4.30 -9.70 -6.52
CA LYS A 160 5.76 -9.89 -6.40
C LYS A 160 6.19 -10.26 -4.99
N GLU A 161 5.62 -9.63 -3.97
CA GLU A 161 5.94 -9.90 -2.56
C GLU A 161 5.44 -11.29 -2.14
N GLU A 162 4.19 -11.63 -2.49
CA GLU A 162 3.49 -12.84 -2.01
C GLU A 162 3.77 -14.10 -2.84
N LEU A 163 3.87 -13.95 -4.17
CA LEU A 163 4.03 -15.07 -5.12
C LEU A 163 5.41 -15.10 -5.78
N GLY A 164 6.24 -14.07 -5.56
CA GLY A 164 7.53 -13.92 -6.23
C GLY A 164 8.53 -15.04 -5.96
N SER A 165 8.45 -15.70 -4.79
CA SER A 165 9.35 -16.79 -4.41
C SER A 165 9.22 -18.00 -5.34
N ILE A 166 8.08 -18.19 -6.00
CA ILE A 166 7.81 -19.27 -6.96
C ILE A 166 8.72 -19.16 -8.18
N PHE A 167 9.09 -17.93 -8.56
CA PHE A 167 9.83 -17.66 -9.79
C PHE A 167 11.35 -17.69 -9.60
N ASN A 168 11.87 -18.24 -8.50
CA ASN A 168 13.30 -18.50 -8.26
C ASN A 168 14.27 -17.34 -8.58
N GLY A 169 13.84 -16.10 -8.39
CA GLY A 169 14.69 -14.92 -8.64
C GLY A 169 14.80 -14.52 -10.11
N GLU A 170 13.93 -15.01 -11.00
CA GLU A 170 13.79 -14.45 -12.33
C GLU A 170 13.43 -12.96 -12.23
N ASN A 171 14.21 -12.11 -12.91
CA ASN A 171 14.09 -10.66 -12.83
C ASN A 171 12.81 -10.11 -13.48
N ASP A 172 11.96 -10.99 -14.02
CA ASP A 172 10.87 -10.62 -14.92
C ASP A 172 9.48 -11.11 -14.45
N VAL A 173 9.26 -11.09 -13.13
CA VAL A 173 7.93 -11.33 -12.55
C VAL A 173 6.89 -10.33 -13.12
N GLY A 174 7.33 -9.13 -13.53
CA GLY A 174 6.49 -8.11 -14.15
C GLY A 174 5.85 -8.56 -15.46
N GLU A 175 6.60 -9.12 -16.41
CA GLU A 175 6.04 -9.59 -17.69
C GLU A 175 5.14 -10.84 -17.54
N ARG A 176 5.21 -11.52 -16.40
CA ARG A 176 4.32 -12.65 -16.08
C ARG A 176 2.93 -12.18 -15.65
N ILE A 177 2.82 -10.95 -15.15
CA ILE A 177 1.59 -10.38 -14.62
C ILE A 177 0.86 -9.62 -15.73
N LYS A 178 -0.42 -9.97 -15.91
CA LYS A 178 -1.33 -9.23 -16.80
C LYS A 178 -2.60 -8.87 -16.05
N ILE A 179 -2.75 -7.58 -15.74
CA ILE A 179 -4.00 -7.01 -15.24
C ILE A 179 -5.06 -7.06 -16.35
N LEU A 180 -6.26 -7.52 -16.03
CA LEU A 180 -7.38 -7.58 -16.97
C LEU A 180 -8.08 -6.21 -17.04
N PRO A 181 -8.06 -5.51 -18.20
CA PRO A 181 -8.66 -4.19 -18.33
C PRO A 181 -10.17 -4.21 -18.02
N GLY A 182 -10.66 -3.15 -17.38
CA GLY A 182 -12.09 -2.99 -17.07
C GLY A 182 -12.63 -3.85 -15.93
N THR A 183 -11.78 -4.60 -15.23
CA THR A 183 -12.17 -5.44 -14.08
C THR A 183 -12.08 -4.73 -12.73
N TYR A 184 -11.38 -3.59 -12.69
CA TYR A 184 -11.23 -2.78 -11.48
C TYR A 184 -12.61 -2.38 -10.90
N SER A 185 -12.77 -2.62 -9.61
CA SER A 185 -13.91 -2.13 -8.84
C SER A 185 -13.49 -1.72 -7.45
N ARG A 186 -14.05 -0.61 -6.96
CA ARG A 186 -13.82 -0.11 -5.60
C ARG A 186 -15.09 -0.25 -4.77
N ARG A 187 -14.95 -0.71 -3.55
CA ARG A 187 -16.02 -0.70 -2.54
C ARG A 187 -15.49 -0.31 -1.18
N VAL A 188 -16.38 0.20 -0.33
CA VAL A 188 -16.06 0.53 1.06
C VAL A 188 -16.85 -0.39 1.96
N GLU A 189 -16.17 -1.01 2.93
CA GLU A 189 -16.79 -1.86 3.95
C GLU A 189 -16.42 -1.33 5.34
N GLU A 190 -17.40 -1.27 6.25
CA GLU A 190 -17.17 -0.92 7.65
C GLU A 190 -17.41 -2.16 8.53
N ARG A 191 -16.43 -2.51 9.36
CA ARG A 191 -16.52 -3.64 10.29
C ARG A 191 -15.51 -3.48 11.42
N ASN A 192 -15.69 -4.21 12.51
CA ASN A 192 -14.67 -4.28 13.56
C ASN A 192 -13.39 -4.95 13.04
N SER A 193 -12.24 -4.39 13.41
CA SER A 193 -10.94 -4.96 13.07
C SER A 193 -10.71 -6.27 13.84
N LEU A 194 -10.48 -7.36 13.13
CA LEU A 194 -10.12 -8.64 13.75
C LEU A 194 -8.75 -8.56 14.46
N SER A 195 -7.82 -7.80 13.89
CA SER A 195 -6.47 -7.61 14.46
C SER A 195 -6.46 -6.63 15.62
N TYR A 196 -7.46 -5.76 15.72
CA TYR A 196 -7.57 -4.73 16.75
C TYR A 196 -9.01 -4.74 17.32
N PRO A 197 -9.37 -5.75 18.16
CA PRO A 197 -10.71 -5.83 18.74
C PRO A 197 -11.14 -4.52 19.41
N GLY A 198 -12.39 -4.11 19.22
CA GLY A 198 -12.93 -2.84 19.72
C GLY A 198 -12.61 -1.62 18.86
N LEU A 199 -11.71 -1.72 17.87
CA LEU A 199 -11.43 -0.65 16.91
C LEU A 199 -12.24 -0.85 15.62
N PRO A 200 -13.28 -0.03 15.37
CA PRO A 200 -13.99 -0.05 14.10
C PRO A 200 -13.05 0.34 12.96
N ALA A 201 -13.24 -0.29 11.80
CA ALA A 201 -12.41 -0.09 10.63
C ALA A 201 -13.25 0.11 9.37
N ARG A 202 -12.79 1.05 8.54
CA ARG A 202 -13.27 1.32 7.19
C ARG A 202 -12.24 0.80 6.19
N TYR A 203 -12.62 -0.20 5.41
CA TYR A 203 -11.79 -0.79 4.38
C TYR A 203 -12.20 -0.25 3.01
N ALA A 204 -11.33 0.51 2.37
CA ALA A 204 -11.44 0.80 0.94
C ALA A 204 -10.81 -0.36 0.16
N LEU A 205 -11.65 -1.22 -0.40
CA LEU A 205 -11.25 -2.42 -1.12
C LEU A 205 -11.20 -2.15 -2.62
N HIS A 206 -10.02 -2.27 -3.20
CA HIS A 206 -9.72 -2.10 -4.62
C HIS A 206 -9.56 -3.49 -5.25
N SER A 207 -10.62 -4.01 -5.88
CA SER A 207 -10.62 -5.34 -6.49
C SER A 207 -10.21 -5.27 -7.96
N VAL A 208 -9.24 -6.09 -8.36
CA VAL A 208 -8.72 -6.19 -9.74
C VAL A 208 -8.58 -7.66 -10.11
N ASP A 209 -8.76 -8.00 -11.39
CA ASP A 209 -8.50 -9.35 -11.90
C ASP A 209 -7.20 -9.34 -12.67
N ALA A 210 -6.40 -10.39 -12.49
CA ALA A 210 -5.13 -10.54 -13.17
C ALA A 210 -4.89 -12.01 -13.54
N THR A 211 -4.06 -12.25 -14.54
CA THR A 211 -3.48 -13.57 -14.82
C THR A 211 -1.99 -13.51 -14.52
N VAL A 212 -1.42 -14.59 -13.98
CA VAL A 212 0.01 -14.69 -13.68
C VAL A 212 0.56 -15.97 -14.30
N ARG A 213 1.49 -15.82 -15.23
CA ARG A 213 2.09 -16.96 -15.96
C ARG A 213 3.14 -17.69 -15.11
N GLY A 214 3.09 -19.02 -15.12
CA GLY A 214 4.08 -19.88 -14.46
C GLY A 214 3.78 -20.16 -12.98
N LEU A 215 2.56 -19.91 -12.51
CA LEU A 215 2.11 -20.42 -11.22
C LEU A 215 1.85 -21.94 -11.30
N PRO A 216 2.00 -22.69 -10.19
CA PRO A 216 1.62 -24.10 -10.14
C PRO A 216 0.13 -24.30 -10.42
N GLU A 217 -0.21 -25.39 -11.11
CA GLU A 217 -1.61 -25.78 -11.39
C GLU A 217 -2.32 -26.35 -10.15
N GLU A 218 -1.56 -26.90 -9.22
CA GLU A 218 -2.04 -27.49 -7.96
C GLU A 218 -1.88 -26.53 -6.78
N ASP A 219 -2.45 -26.88 -5.61
CA ASP A 219 -2.25 -26.15 -4.35
C ASP A 219 -0.75 -26.01 -4.02
N PHE A 220 -0.34 -24.83 -3.55
CA PHE A 220 1.07 -24.52 -3.24
C PHE A 220 1.21 -23.60 -2.03
N CYS A 221 2.44 -23.37 -1.58
CA CYS A 221 2.73 -22.40 -0.53
C CYS A 221 3.90 -21.50 -0.92
N THR A 222 3.93 -20.30 -0.36
CA THR A 222 5.02 -19.33 -0.49
C THR A 222 5.51 -18.90 0.88
N GLU A 223 6.78 -18.49 0.97
CA GLU A 223 7.41 -18.05 2.21
C GLU A 223 7.73 -16.55 2.11
N GLU A 224 7.41 -15.78 3.15
CA GLU A 224 7.86 -14.40 3.27
C GLU A 224 9.32 -14.40 3.73
N LYS A 225 10.16 -13.59 3.06
CA LYS A 225 11.53 -13.35 3.55
C LYS A 225 11.43 -12.48 4.80
N GLU A 226 11.93 -13.00 5.92
CA GLU A 226 12.03 -12.25 7.16
C GLU A 226 12.85 -10.98 6.90
N TYR A 227 12.24 -9.81 7.12
CA TYR A 227 12.91 -8.51 7.09
C TYR A 227 13.91 -8.45 8.26
N GLY A 228 15.08 -9.06 8.08
CA GLY A 228 16.03 -9.28 9.17
C GLY A 228 17.45 -9.57 8.68
N GLY A 229 17.84 -8.98 7.55
CA GLY A 229 19.23 -8.98 7.08
C GLY A 229 19.97 -7.72 7.53
N GLU A 230 20.65 -7.80 8.66
CA GLU A 230 21.81 -6.95 9.04
C GLU A 230 21.65 -5.41 9.01
N SER A 231 20.69 -4.85 9.76
CA SER A 231 20.86 -3.47 10.27
C SER A 231 20.98 -3.48 11.79
N LYS A 232 22.23 -3.35 12.27
CA LYS A 232 22.55 -3.14 13.70
C LYS A 232 22.26 -1.69 14.10
N GLU A 233 21.05 -1.21 13.90
CA GLU A 233 20.61 0.08 14.46
C GLU A 233 19.50 -0.17 15.47
N ASP A 234 19.84 0.09 16.73
CA ASP A 234 19.03 -0.15 17.92
C ASP A 234 17.98 0.97 18.11
N SER A 235 17.18 1.21 17.06
CA SER A 235 16.07 2.17 17.10
C SER A 235 14.85 1.55 17.81
N GLU A 236 13.97 2.39 18.36
CA GLU A 236 12.71 1.91 18.93
C GLU A 236 11.86 1.14 17.91
N GLU A 237 11.98 1.51 16.64
CA GLU A 237 11.38 0.82 15.49
C GLU A 237 11.95 -0.60 15.32
N THR A 238 13.28 -0.77 15.35
CA THR A 238 13.91 -2.10 15.29
C THR A 238 13.50 -2.99 16.47
N ARG A 239 13.40 -2.43 17.69
CA ARG A 239 12.93 -3.18 18.87
C ARG A 239 11.43 -3.53 18.81
N ALA A 240 10.62 -2.67 18.19
CA ALA A 240 9.19 -2.92 17.97
C ALA A 240 8.97 -4.01 16.92
N VAL A 241 9.75 -4.02 15.84
CA VAL A 241 9.76 -5.06 14.81
C VAL A 241 10.07 -6.43 15.42
N GLY A 242 11.06 -6.52 16.32
CA GLY A 242 11.41 -7.76 17.03
C GLY A 242 10.31 -8.32 17.94
N LYS A 243 9.24 -7.54 18.21
CA LYS A 243 8.06 -7.96 18.99
C LYS A 243 6.82 -8.18 18.12
N ALA A 244 6.89 -7.95 16.81
CA ALA A 244 5.75 -8.07 15.92
C ALA A 244 5.58 -9.53 15.47
N VAL A 245 4.32 -10.00 15.44
CA VAL A 245 3.97 -11.28 14.82
C VAL A 245 3.84 -11.04 13.32
N THR A 246 4.69 -11.70 12.53
CA THR A 246 4.75 -11.59 11.08
C THR A 246 4.21 -12.86 10.42
N VAL A 247 3.90 -12.80 9.13
CA VAL A 247 3.54 -14.00 8.37
C VAL A 247 4.83 -14.70 7.96
N LYS A 248 4.86 -16.03 8.07
CA LYS A 248 5.97 -16.85 7.57
C LYS A 248 5.61 -17.50 6.25
N ARG A 249 4.40 -18.04 6.16
CA ARG A 249 3.93 -18.79 4.99
C ARG A 249 2.51 -18.48 4.62
N HIS A 250 2.26 -18.52 3.32
CA HIS A 250 0.95 -18.38 2.71
C HIS A 250 0.61 -19.67 1.97
N TYR A 251 -0.60 -20.20 2.18
CA TYR A 251 -1.06 -21.43 1.56
C TYR A 251 -2.16 -21.13 0.55
N TRP A 252 -1.87 -21.42 -0.71
CA TRP A 252 -2.68 -21.03 -1.86
C TRP A 252 -3.43 -22.22 -2.45
N LYS A 253 -4.68 -21.98 -2.83
CA LYS A 253 -5.56 -22.98 -3.45
C LYS A 253 -6.27 -22.42 -4.67
N TRP A 254 -6.47 -23.26 -5.67
CA TRP A 254 -7.32 -22.94 -6.82
C TRP A 254 -8.76 -23.34 -6.55
N VAL A 255 -9.69 -22.37 -6.59
CA VAL A 255 -11.12 -22.62 -6.32
C VAL A 255 -12.02 -22.08 -7.42
N PHE A 256 -13.15 -22.74 -7.64
CA PHE A 256 -14.22 -22.18 -8.45
C PHE A 256 -14.84 -21.00 -7.70
N TRP A 257 -14.64 -19.79 -8.22
CA TRP A 257 -15.22 -18.60 -7.65
C TRP A 257 -16.62 -18.36 -8.23
N PRO A 258 -17.68 -18.28 -7.42
CA PRO A 258 -19.02 -18.06 -7.95
C PRO A 258 -19.08 -16.74 -8.73
N HIS A 259 -19.57 -16.81 -9.98
CA HIS A 259 -19.71 -15.66 -10.87
C HIS A 259 -20.51 -14.55 -10.18
N ARG A 260 -19.99 -13.32 -10.21
CA ARG A 260 -20.74 -12.13 -9.80
C ARG A 260 -21.90 -11.90 -10.77
N SER A 261 -23.08 -12.45 -10.51
CA SER A 261 -24.30 -11.94 -11.12
C SER A 261 -24.56 -10.52 -10.60
N LYS A 262 -24.70 -9.55 -11.51
CA LYS A 262 -24.99 -8.15 -11.19
C LYS A 262 -26.44 -8.01 -10.71
N SER A 263 -26.74 -8.48 -9.50
CA SER A 263 -27.98 -8.14 -8.79
C SER A 263 -27.93 -8.76 -7.39
N ARG A 264 -27.73 -7.91 -6.38
CA ARG A 264 -28.06 -8.12 -4.96
C ARG A 264 -27.84 -9.52 -4.37
N LEU A 265 -26.77 -9.65 -3.57
CA LEU A 265 -26.69 -10.29 -2.24
C LEU A 265 -25.18 -10.41 -1.94
N VAL A 266 -24.55 -9.52 -1.16
CA VAL A 266 -24.74 -9.29 0.29
C VAL A 266 -24.57 -10.60 1.07
N THR A 267 -23.61 -10.61 2.00
CA THR A 267 -23.50 -11.49 3.20
C THR A 267 -22.88 -12.89 3.17
N CYS A 268 -22.42 -13.49 2.06
CA CYS A 268 -21.77 -14.81 2.16
C CYS A 268 -20.25 -14.76 2.43
N TRP A 269 -19.80 -13.93 3.37
CA TRP A 269 -18.45 -14.06 4.00
C TRP A 269 -18.51 -13.71 5.49
N HIS A 270 -19.71 -13.80 6.08
CA HIS A 270 -20.00 -13.58 7.49
C HIS A 270 -20.40 -14.89 8.17
N VAL A 271 -19.67 -15.99 7.92
CA VAL A 271 -19.70 -17.18 8.80
C VAL A 271 -18.32 -17.84 8.80
N SER A 272 -17.42 -17.33 9.63
CA SER A 272 -16.34 -18.13 10.18
C SER A 272 -16.16 -17.76 11.64
N VAL A 273 -17.27 -17.78 12.38
CA VAL A 273 -17.31 -17.96 13.83
C VAL A 273 -18.63 -18.69 14.12
N PHE A 274 -18.56 -19.84 14.78
CA PHE A 274 -19.63 -20.79 15.12
C PHE A 274 -20.03 -21.85 14.07
N CYS A 275 -19.34 -22.99 14.11
CA CYS A 275 -20.02 -24.29 14.14
C CYS A 275 -19.34 -25.17 15.19
N PRO A 276 -19.99 -25.49 16.33
CA PRO A 276 -19.48 -26.49 17.26
C PRO A 276 -19.69 -27.88 16.65
N TRP A 277 -18.66 -28.70 16.72
CA TRP A 277 -18.71 -30.11 16.38
C TRP A 277 -19.89 -30.79 17.08
N ARG A 278 -20.79 -31.37 16.30
CA ARG A 278 -21.65 -32.50 16.71
C ARG A 278 -21.23 -33.70 15.90
N CYS A 279 -20.52 -34.61 16.55
CA CYS A 279 -20.66 -36.06 16.48
C CYS A 279 -20.32 -36.57 17.88
#